data_AF-A0A5N5Q6E1-F1
#
_entry.id   AF-A0A5N5Q6E1-F1
#
_cell.length_a   1.000
_cell.length_b   1.000
_cell.length_c   1.000
_cell.angle_alpha   90.00
_cell.angle_beta   90.00
_cell.angle_gamma   90.00
#
_symmetry.space_group_name_H-M   'P 1'
#
loop_
_entity.id
_entity.type
_entity.pdbx_description
1 polymer ?
#
loop_
_entity_poly.entity_id
_entity_poly.type
_entity_poly.pdbx_seq_one_letter_code
_entity_poly.pdbx_strand_id
1 'polypeptide(L)'
;MPLGTLATCLLPLLAAVPSDAVDPFEHPPFTFSIFRANMRLLPLSVDEEPHPYEDELPDVGNDSASKLHAAARDGFKFSQDALKGLTQAQIATLSDASLVQANHFYHSWLWAEVKRQRALGYSIQDAVKRIDLVGTKTVLKDGRTDGGWKAYRLLILTLLNRSGGIMDITEDAMVSHRATPAERWRDARDENRRKVDGHPLSEYDVPIPSAGPFTSSLALLDEVAELVFGPEVVNDRGSVDTVYRDCCKVLVNRVWEQMARKLKTNIKKSKKLSAELGGFMAGASYFKLESSNLGF
;
A
#
# COMPACT_ATOMS: atom_id res chain seq x y z
N MET A 1 -2.97 -10.98 4.17
CA MET A 1 -1.83 -10.75 3.28
C MET A 1 -0.60 -10.45 4.12
N PRO A 2 0.51 -11.17 3.90
CA PRO A 2 1.79 -10.89 4.55
C PRO A 2 2.28 -9.47 4.21
N LEU A 3 2.93 -8.80 5.17
CA LEU A 3 3.56 -7.49 4.93
C LEU A 3 4.63 -7.55 3.83
N GLY A 4 5.24 -8.73 3.62
CA GLY A 4 6.17 -8.96 2.50
C GLY A 4 5.52 -8.72 1.14
N THR A 5 4.29 -9.18 0.93
CA THR A 5 3.55 -8.97 -0.32
C THR A 5 3.20 -7.51 -0.58
N LEU A 6 2.93 -6.74 0.48
CA LEU A 6 2.71 -5.29 0.33
C LEU A 6 4.00 -4.58 -0.07
N ALA A 7 5.14 -4.95 0.52
CA ALA A 7 6.43 -4.37 0.15
C ALA A 7 6.85 -4.68 -1.29
N THR A 8 6.34 -5.76 -1.88
CA THR A 8 6.58 -6.11 -3.28
C THR A 8 5.65 -5.39 -4.26
N CYS A 9 4.69 -4.57 -3.82
CA CYS A 9 3.66 -4.03 -4.71
C CYS A 9 4.21 -3.16 -5.84
N LEU A 10 5.34 -2.48 -5.63
CA LEU A 10 5.99 -1.63 -6.64
C LEU A 10 6.94 -2.39 -7.58
N LEU A 11 7.27 -3.66 -7.29
CA LEU A 11 8.23 -4.40 -8.10
C LEU A 11 7.68 -4.77 -9.50
N PRO A 12 6.40 -5.16 -9.64
CA PRO A 12 5.80 -5.37 -10.95
C PRO A 12 5.89 -4.14 -11.86
N LEU A 13 5.98 -2.93 -11.31
CA LEU A 13 6.08 -1.69 -12.08
C LEU A 13 7.35 -1.63 -12.94
N LEU A 14 8.39 -2.42 -12.62
CA LEU A 14 9.54 -2.60 -13.51
C LEU A 14 9.15 -3.13 -14.88
N ALA A 15 8.00 -3.80 -15.01
CA ALA A 15 7.47 -4.23 -16.30
C ALA A 15 7.16 -3.06 -17.26
N ALA A 16 6.97 -1.83 -16.74
CA ALA A 16 6.80 -0.63 -17.55
C ALA A 16 8.14 -0.03 -18.03
N VAL A 17 9.28 -0.55 -17.54
CA VAL A 17 10.63 -0.06 -17.88
C VAL A 17 11.15 -0.73 -19.16
N PRO A 18 11.67 0.04 -20.14
CA PRO A 18 12.30 -0.52 -21.34
C PRO A 18 13.46 -1.48 -21.01
N SER A 19 13.67 -2.51 -21.84
CA SER A 19 14.73 -3.52 -21.62
C SER A 19 16.15 -2.96 -21.62
N ASP A 20 16.35 -1.97 -22.47
CA ASP A 20 17.61 -1.28 -22.73
C ASP A 20 17.86 -0.13 -21.76
N ALA A 21 16.91 0.15 -20.85
CA ALA A 21 17.06 1.16 -19.83
C ALA A 21 18.26 0.89 -18.93
N VAL A 22 19.08 1.92 -18.76
CA VAL A 22 20.24 1.89 -17.85
C VAL A 22 19.75 1.94 -16.40
N ASP A 23 18.86 2.89 -16.09
CA ASP A 23 18.34 3.14 -14.74
C ASP A 23 16.79 3.08 -14.73
N PRO A 24 16.15 2.16 -13.97
CA PRO A 24 14.69 2.10 -13.84
C PRO A 24 14.04 3.34 -13.21
N PHE A 25 14.77 4.18 -12.47
CA PHE A 25 14.20 5.40 -11.88
C PHE A 25 13.97 6.52 -12.90
N GLU A 26 14.61 6.44 -14.07
CA GLU A 26 14.39 7.37 -15.19
C GLU A 26 13.12 7.08 -15.99
N HIS A 27 12.30 6.13 -15.52
CA HIS A 27 11.11 5.66 -16.21
C HIS A 27 9.87 5.67 -15.30
N PRO A 28 8.67 5.61 -15.91
CA PRO A 28 7.43 5.40 -15.19
C PRO A 28 7.46 4.22 -14.20
N PRO A 29 6.79 4.34 -13.04
CA PRO A 29 6.07 5.53 -12.57
C PRO A 29 6.94 6.53 -11.81
N PHE A 30 8.24 6.28 -11.64
CA PHE A 30 9.13 7.15 -10.85
C PHE A 30 9.27 8.56 -11.41
N THR A 31 8.97 8.74 -12.70
CA THR A 31 8.93 10.04 -13.37
C THR A 31 7.58 10.74 -13.31
N PHE A 32 6.51 10.06 -12.91
CA PHE A 32 5.17 10.66 -12.85
C PHE A 32 5.03 11.63 -11.67
N SER A 33 4.58 12.85 -11.95
CA SER A 33 4.45 13.91 -10.96
C SER A 33 3.51 13.53 -9.82
N ILE A 34 2.34 12.96 -10.14
CA ILE A 34 1.33 12.50 -9.18
C ILE A 34 1.87 11.37 -8.31
N PHE A 35 2.49 10.36 -8.93
CA PHE A 35 3.11 9.28 -8.17
C PHE A 35 4.16 9.79 -7.18
N ARG A 36 5.06 10.68 -7.65
CA ARG A 36 6.10 11.29 -6.80
C ARG A 36 5.48 12.08 -5.64
N ALA A 37 4.45 12.88 -5.90
CA ALA A 37 3.74 13.64 -4.86
C ALA A 37 3.09 12.71 -3.81
N ASN A 38 2.39 11.65 -4.26
CA ASN A 38 1.74 10.67 -3.39
C ASN A 38 2.75 9.91 -2.51
N MET A 39 3.92 9.59 -3.08
CA MET A 39 5.06 8.96 -2.40
C MET A 39 5.95 9.95 -1.63
N ARG A 40 5.67 11.27 -1.70
CA ARG A 40 6.47 12.37 -1.12
C ARG A 40 7.93 12.41 -1.59
N LEU A 41 8.18 11.92 -2.79
CA LEU A 41 9.45 12.07 -3.49
C LEU A 41 9.60 13.54 -3.92
N LEU A 42 10.84 14.05 -3.94
CA LEU A 42 11.12 15.38 -4.49
C LEU A 42 10.65 15.45 -5.94
N PRO A 43 10.05 16.56 -6.41
CA PRO A 43 9.73 16.73 -7.82
C PRO A 43 11.00 16.61 -8.68
N LEU A 44 10.86 16.11 -9.91
CA LEU A 44 11.96 16.13 -10.86
C LEU A 44 12.25 17.56 -11.32
N SER A 45 13.51 17.86 -11.62
CA SER A 45 13.86 19.11 -12.31
C SER A 45 13.20 19.10 -13.69
N VAL A 46 12.24 19.99 -13.90
CA VAL A 46 11.65 20.21 -15.22
C VAL A 46 12.58 21.20 -15.91
N ASP A 47 13.48 20.69 -16.75
CA ASP A 47 14.41 21.49 -17.57
C ASP A 47 15.27 22.53 -16.80
N GLU A 48 16.37 22.09 -16.18
CA GLU A 48 17.55 22.95 -16.17
C GLU A 48 18.24 22.68 -17.52
N GLU A 49 18.23 23.67 -18.43
CA GLU A 49 19.17 23.69 -19.55
C GLU A 49 20.56 23.36 -18.99
N PRO A 50 21.38 22.54 -19.67
CA PRO A 50 22.74 22.28 -19.22
C PRO A 50 23.45 23.63 -19.14
N HIS A 51 23.55 24.20 -17.94
CA HIS A 51 24.27 25.43 -17.71
C HIS A 51 25.67 25.22 -18.28
N PRO A 52 26.09 26.02 -19.28
CA PRO A 52 27.42 25.88 -19.84
C PRO A 52 28.40 26.26 -18.74
N TYR A 53 29.09 25.26 -18.18
CA TYR A 53 30.26 25.37 -17.31
C TYR A 53 30.48 26.78 -16.72
N GLU A 54 29.74 27.14 -15.68
CA GLU A 54 30.22 28.16 -14.76
C GLU A 54 30.91 27.43 -13.62
N ASP A 55 32.22 27.67 -13.51
CA ASP A 55 33.06 27.23 -12.39
C ASP A 55 32.51 27.82 -11.08
N GLU A 56 31.50 27.17 -10.49
CA GLU A 56 31.11 27.45 -9.12
C GLU A 56 32.20 26.93 -8.17
N LEU A 57 32.91 27.89 -7.58
CA LEU A 57 33.88 27.67 -6.50
C LEU A 57 33.28 26.74 -5.43
N PRO A 58 34.05 25.78 -4.89
CA PRO A 58 33.54 24.87 -3.89
C PRO A 58 33.15 25.66 -2.64
N ASP A 59 31.85 25.74 -2.36
CA ASP A 59 31.35 26.24 -1.08
C ASP A 59 31.76 25.26 0.01
N VAL A 60 32.85 25.60 0.72
CA VAL A 60 33.31 24.93 1.94
C VAL A 60 32.45 25.45 3.09
N GLY A 61 31.15 25.23 2.98
CA GLY A 61 30.13 25.56 3.96
C GLY A 61 29.20 24.37 4.07
N ASN A 62 29.13 23.75 5.25
CA ASN A 62 28.40 22.51 5.49
C ASN A 62 26.85 22.68 5.50
N ASP A 63 26.34 23.73 4.85
CA ASP A 63 24.93 23.99 4.64
C ASP A 63 24.56 23.53 3.23
N SER A 64 24.31 22.23 3.12
CA SER A 64 23.65 21.67 1.93
C SER A 64 22.24 22.26 1.85
N ALA A 65 22.11 23.41 1.18
CA ALA A 65 20.84 23.94 0.74
C ALA A 65 20.10 22.78 0.04
N SER A 66 19.06 22.27 0.69
CA SER A 66 18.37 21.07 0.24
C SER A 66 17.87 21.31 -1.17
N LYS A 67 18.46 20.64 -2.17
CA LYS A 67 18.04 20.77 -3.57
C LYS A 67 16.52 20.55 -3.63
N LEU A 68 15.79 21.58 -4.07
CA LEU A 68 14.32 21.58 -4.18
C LEU A 68 13.81 20.53 -5.19
N HIS A 69 14.70 20.09 -6.08
CA HIS A 69 14.43 19.12 -7.14
C HIS A 69 15.38 17.92 -7.08
N ALA A 70 14.94 16.80 -7.61
CA ALA A 70 15.70 15.56 -7.76
C ALA A 70 16.05 15.32 -9.24
N ALA A 71 17.21 14.73 -9.50
CA ALA A 71 17.48 14.15 -10.81
C ALA A 71 16.62 12.88 -10.99
N ALA A 72 16.34 12.46 -12.22
CA ALA A 72 15.54 11.25 -12.49
C ALA A 72 16.16 9.98 -11.86
N ARG A 73 17.49 9.85 -11.93
CA ARG A 73 18.27 8.80 -11.24
C ARG A 73 18.23 8.84 -9.70
N ASP A 74 17.82 9.96 -9.10
CA ASP A 74 17.68 10.09 -7.66
C ASP A 74 16.33 9.45 -7.25
N GLY A 75 16.30 8.11 -7.23
CA GLY A 75 15.10 7.30 -6.98
C GLY A 75 14.35 7.64 -5.68
N PHE A 76 14.81 7.12 -4.54
CA PHE A 76 14.20 7.36 -3.22
C PHE A 76 14.75 8.61 -2.53
N LYS A 77 14.55 9.78 -3.15
CA LYS A 77 14.90 11.08 -2.56
C LYS A 77 13.63 11.81 -2.11
N PHE A 78 13.49 11.99 -0.80
CA PHE A 78 12.28 12.54 -0.18
C PHE A 78 12.40 14.04 0.07
N SER A 79 11.27 14.75 -0.03
CA SER A 79 11.20 16.15 0.40
C SER A 79 11.38 16.26 1.92
N GLN A 80 11.88 17.40 2.42
CA GLN A 80 11.92 17.63 3.88
C GLN A 80 10.51 17.59 4.50
N ASP A 81 9.50 18.03 3.75
CA ASP A 81 8.09 17.93 4.15
C ASP A 81 7.60 16.49 4.23
N ALA A 82 8.22 15.53 3.51
CA ALA A 82 7.92 14.11 3.65
C ALA A 82 8.24 13.58 5.06
N LEU A 83 9.22 14.20 5.73
CA LEU A 83 9.63 13.83 7.09
C LEU A 83 8.71 14.44 8.14
N LYS A 84 8.00 15.53 7.79
CA LYS A 84 7.00 16.16 8.65
C LYS A 84 5.76 15.26 8.71
N GLY A 85 5.41 14.82 9.92
CA GLY A 85 4.27 13.92 10.15
C GLY A 85 4.64 12.43 10.21
N LEU A 86 5.92 12.08 10.10
CA LEU A 86 6.41 10.75 10.42
C LEU A 86 6.74 10.63 11.91
N THR A 87 6.45 9.47 12.49
CA THR A 87 6.90 9.14 13.84
C THR A 87 8.42 9.00 13.89
N GLN A 88 9.04 9.17 15.06
CA GLN A 88 10.48 9.00 15.22
C GLN A 88 10.99 7.62 14.75
N ALA A 89 10.19 6.57 14.94
CA ALA A 89 10.48 5.23 14.44
C ALA A 89 10.49 5.15 12.89
N GLN A 90 9.60 5.90 12.22
CA GLN A 90 9.55 6.00 10.76
C GLN A 90 10.67 6.91 10.20
N ILE A 91 11.09 7.93 10.95
CA ILE A 91 12.23 8.76 10.55
C ILE A 91 13.53 7.93 10.59
N ALA A 92 13.68 7.07 11.60
CA ALA A 92 14.84 6.18 11.70
C ALA A 92 14.96 5.21 10.49
N THR A 93 13.84 4.75 9.94
CA THR A 93 13.81 3.90 8.73
C THR A 93 14.14 4.67 7.45
N LEU A 94 14.08 6.00 7.48
CA LEU A 94 14.44 6.91 6.38
C LEU A 94 15.84 7.54 6.55
N SER A 95 16.71 6.94 7.37
CA SER A 95 18.11 7.38 7.49
C SER A 95 18.86 7.26 6.16
N ASP A 96 19.82 8.14 5.91
CA ASP A 96 20.62 8.16 4.67
C ASP A 96 21.23 6.79 4.35
N ALA A 97 21.76 6.09 5.37
CA ALA A 97 22.30 4.74 5.20
C ALA A 97 21.25 3.73 4.72
N SER A 98 20.01 3.81 5.23
CA SER A 98 18.91 2.92 4.83
C SER A 98 18.42 3.27 3.42
N LEU A 99 18.38 4.55 3.07
CA LEU A 99 18.02 5.01 1.73
C LEU A 99 19.03 4.58 0.68
N VAL A 100 20.33 4.69 0.97
CA VAL A 100 21.41 4.18 0.10
C VAL A 100 21.27 2.68 -0.13
N GLN A 101 21.01 1.91 0.93
CA GLN A 101 20.80 0.46 0.82
C GLN A 101 19.55 0.10 0.00
N ALA A 102 18.44 0.80 0.21
CA ALA A 102 17.19 0.58 -0.52
C ALA A 102 17.33 0.95 -2.02
N ASN A 103 17.96 2.09 -2.31
CA ASN A 103 18.26 2.52 -3.69
C ASN A 103 19.16 1.50 -4.38
N HIS A 104 20.25 1.08 -3.73
CA HIS A 104 21.17 0.09 -4.30
C HIS A 104 20.47 -1.25 -4.57
N PHE A 105 19.60 -1.71 -3.66
CA PHE A 105 18.81 -2.92 -3.88
C PHE A 105 17.92 -2.80 -5.11
N TYR A 106 17.13 -1.74 -5.23
CA TYR A 106 16.16 -1.58 -6.32
C TYR A 106 16.83 -1.34 -7.67
N HIS A 107 17.71 -0.34 -7.74
CA HIS A 107 18.36 0.08 -8.98
C HIS A 107 19.48 -0.87 -9.42
N SER A 108 20.36 -1.29 -8.50
CA SER A 108 21.56 -2.04 -8.92
C SER A 108 21.31 -3.54 -8.93
N TRP A 109 20.80 -4.11 -7.83
CA TRP A 109 20.66 -5.56 -7.73
C TRP A 109 19.41 -6.09 -8.43
N LEU A 110 18.23 -5.59 -8.05
CA LEU A 110 16.96 -6.11 -8.55
C LEU A 110 16.82 -5.90 -10.05
N TRP A 111 17.17 -4.71 -10.54
CA TRP A 111 17.15 -4.45 -11.99
C TRP A 111 18.12 -5.33 -12.77
N ALA A 112 19.34 -5.53 -12.26
CA ALA A 112 20.30 -6.45 -12.90
C ALA A 112 19.76 -7.88 -12.94
N GLU A 113 19.11 -8.34 -11.86
CA GLU A 113 18.49 -9.66 -11.82
C GLU A 113 17.32 -9.78 -12.80
N VAL A 114 16.46 -8.76 -12.90
CA VAL A 114 15.40 -8.71 -13.92
C VAL A 114 16.00 -8.79 -15.33
N LYS A 115 17.05 -8.01 -15.63
CA LYS A 115 17.75 -8.06 -16.93
C LYS A 115 18.34 -9.45 -17.19
N ARG A 116 18.93 -10.08 -16.19
CA ARG A 116 19.48 -11.45 -16.28
C ARG A 116 18.38 -12.46 -16.62
N GLN A 117 17.23 -12.40 -15.95
CA GLN A 117 16.09 -13.29 -16.22
C GLN A 117 15.53 -13.05 -17.63
N ARG A 118 15.48 -11.80 -18.10
CA ARG A 118 15.05 -11.49 -19.47
C ARG A 118 16.03 -12.02 -20.52
N ALA A 119 17.33 -11.98 -20.25
CA ALA A 119 18.34 -12.60 -21.12
C ALA A 119 18.17 -14.13 -21.22
N LEU A 120 17.53 -14.76 -20.24
CA LEU A 120 17.14 -16.19 -20.29
C LEU A 120 15.82 -16.44 -21.06
N GLY A 121 15.25 -15.42 -21.70
CA GLY A 121 14.04 -15.53 -22.53
C GLY A 121 12.72 -15.34 -21.78
N TYR A 122 12.74 -14.96 -20.49
CA TYR A 122 11.52 -14.69 -19.74
C TYR A 122 10.94 -13.31 -20.08
N SER A 123 9.60 -13.21 -20.11
CA SER A 123 8.92 -11.92 -20.13
C SER A 123 9.26 -11.12 -18.88
N ILE A 124 9.14 -9.78 -18.91
CA ILE A 124 9.48 -8.97 -17.75
C ILE A 124 8.57 -9.25 -16.54
N GLN A 125 7.28 -9.54 -16.79
CA GLN A 125 6.34 -9.94 -15.74
C GLN A 125 6.74 -11.28 -15.11
N ASP A 126 7.16 -12.24 -15.92
CA ASP A 126 7.64 -13.54 -15.42
C ASP A 126 8.98 -13.42 -14.70
N ALA A 127 9.87 -12.56 -15.20
CA ALA A 127 11.15 -12.26 -14.55
C ALA A 127 10.93 -11.73 -13.13
N VAL A 128 10.04 -10.74 -12.94
CA VAL A 128 9.69 -10.21 -11.62
C VAL A 128 9.06 -11.28 -10.73
N LYS A 129 8.12 -12.08 -11.25
CA LYS A 129 7.46 -13.16 -10.48
C LYS A 129 8.43 -14.26 -10.04
N ARG A 130 9.47 -14.53 -10.83
CA ARG A 130 10.50 -15.53 -10.53
C ARG A 130 11.48 -15.08 -9.45
N ILE A 131 11.57 -13.77 -9.20
CA ILE A 131 12.38 -13.21 -8.12
C ILE A 131 11.57 -13.34 -6.83
N ASP A 132 11.67 -14.52 -6.21
CA ASP A 132 10.97 -14.82 -4.97
C ASP A 132 11.61 -14.08 -3.78
N LEU A 133 11.05 -12.92 -3.43
CA LEU A 133 11.46 -12.11 -2.28
C LEU A 133 10.65 -12.40 -1.02
N VAL A 134 9.58 -13.22 -1.13
CA VAL A 134 8.62 -13.46 -0.04
C VAL A 134 8.81 -14.85 0.58
N GLY A 135 9.21 -15.84 -0.22
CA GLY A 135 9.19 -17.26 0.13
C GLY A 135 10.53 -17.92 0.43
N THR A 136 11.69 -17.35 0.09
CA THR A 136 12.95 -18.13 0.20
C THR A 136 14.16 -17.41 0.80
N LYS A 137 14.70 -18.05 1.86
CA LYS A 137 16.01 -17.83 2.51
C LYS A 137 17.23 -18.02 1.57
N THR A 138 17.02 -18.37 0.31
CA THR A 138 18.06 -18.88 -0.60
C THR A 138 18.44 -17.95 -1.75
N VAL A 139 17.67 -16.90 -2.05
CA VAL A 139 17.97 -15.98 -3.17
C VAL A 139 18.86 -14.81 -2.72
N LEU A 140 18.67 -14.33 -1.49
CA LEU A 140 19.43 -13.21 -0.91
C LEU A 140 20.62 -13.74 -0.09
N LYS A 141 21.51 -14.54 -0.69
CA LYS A 141 22.64 -15.15 0.05
C LYS A 141 23.75 -14.17 0.45
N ASP A 142 23.78 -12.99 -0.16
CA ASP A 142 24.76 -11.96 0.17
C ASP A 142 24.20 -10.98 1.19
N GLY A 143 24.96 -10.73 2.26
CA GLY A 143 24.55 -9.81 3.33
C GLY A 143 24.24 -8.38 2.85
N ARG A 144 24.83 -7.96 1.72
CA ARG A 144 24.51 -6.69 1.05
C ARG A 144 23.09 -6.70 0.44
N THR A 145 22.69 -7.82 -0.14
CA THR A 145 21.38 -7.98 -0.78
C THR A 145 20.28 -8.21 0.25
N ASP A 146 20.54 -8.99 1.30
CA ASP A 146 19.58 -9.17 2.40
C ASP A 146 19.38 -7.86 3.19
N GLY A 147 20.45 -7.14 3.47
CA GLY A 147 20.40 -5.80 4.07
C GLY A 147 19.63 -4.80 3.19
N GLY A 148 19.93 -4.77 1.90
CA GLY A 148 19.26 -3.92 0.92
C GLY A 148 17.76 -4.21 0.77
N TRP A 149 17.36 -5.49 0.69
CA TRP A 149 15.96 -5.89 0.67
C TRP A 149 15.24 -5.48 1.96
N LYS A 150 15.86 -5.70 3.12
CA LYS A 150 15.29 -5.30 4.42
C LYS A 150 15.09 -3.79 4.48
N ALA A 151 16.06 -3.01 4.03
CA ALA A 151 15.97 -1.55 3.95
C ALA A 151 14.84 -1.10 3.02
N TYR A 152 14.80 -1.65 1.78
CA TYR A 152 13.74 -1.38 0.82
C TYR A 152 12.36 -1.74 1.36
N ARG A 153 12.21 -2.91 1.97
CA ARG A 153 10.94 -3.35 2.54
C ARG A 153 10.47 -2.41 3.65
N LEU A 154 11.35 -2.01 4.56
CA LEU A 154 11.01 -1.06 5.62
C LEU A 154 10.62 0.30 5.04
N LEU A 155 11.33 0.77 4.02
CA LEU A 155 11.06 2.00 3.30
C LEU A 155 9.64 1.99 2.71
N ILE A 156 9.33 1.02 1.84
CA ILE A 156 8.02 0.95 1.17
C ILE A 156 6.87 0.82 2.18
N LEU A 157 7.03 -0.01 3.19
CA LEU A 157 5.99 -0.16 4.24
C LEU A 157 5.79 1.13 5.04
N THR A 158 6.87 1.89 5.29
CA THR A 158 6.79 3.19 5.98
C THR A 158 6.02 4.20 5.14
N LEU A 159 6.33 4.27 3.84
CA LEU A 159 5.69 5.22 2.90
C LEU A 159 4.22 4.90 2.69
N LEU A 160 3.88 3.63 2.48
CA LEU A 160 2.50 3.21 2.29
C LEU A 160 1.66 3.42 3.55
N ASN A 161 2.22 3.24 4.75
CA ASN A 161 1.48 3.39 6.01
C ASN A 161 1.43 4.84 6.54
N ARG A 162 1.78 5.83 5.73
CA ARG A 162 1.69 7.25 6.06
C ARG A 162 0.24 7.74 5.95
N SER A 163 -0.19 8.60 6.87
CA SER A 163 -1.48 9.30 6.78
C SER A 163 -1.48 10.30 5.61
N GLY A 164 -2.60 10.39 4.89
CA GLY A 164 -2.75 11.13 3.64
C GLY A 164 -1.82 10.60 2.54
N GLY A 165 -1.59 9.28 2.51
CA GLY A 165 -0.77 8.59 1.52
C GLY A 165 -1.59 7.69 0.60
N ILE A 166 -0.89 6.88 -0.22
CA ILE A 166 -1.50 5.97 -1.20
C ILE A 166 -2.58 5.07 -0.59
N MET A 167 -2.37 4.60 0.65
CA MET A 167 -3.33 3.72 1.31
C MET A 167 -4.64 4.43 1.67
N ASP A 168 -4.57 5.69 2.06
CA ASP A 168 -5.77 6.50 2.37
C ASP A 168 -6.51 6.86 1.07
N ILE A 169 -5.78 7.25 0.01
CA ILE A 169 -6.34 7.46 -1.35
C ILE A 169 -7.08 6.20 -1.82
N THR A 170 -6.48 5.03 -1.61
CA THR A 170 -7.09 3.75 -1.97
C THR A 170 -8.33 3.44 -1.11
N GLU A 171 -8.32 3.79 0.18
CA GLU A 171 -9.50 3.65 1.07
C GLU A 171 -10.66 4.53 0.57
N ASP A 172 -10.40 5.78 0.19
CA ASP A 172 -11.41 6.71 -0.31
C ASP A 172 -12.04 6.24 -1.63
N ALA A 173 -11.24 5.71 -2.55
CA ALA A 173 -11.74 5.10 -3.78
C ALA A 173 -12.62 3.87 -3.47
N MET A 174 -12.20 3.00 -2.54
CA MET A 174 -13.01 1.85 -2.13
C MET A 174 -14.35 2.26 -1.49
N VAL A 175 -14.38 3.34 -0.72
CA VAL A 175 -15.61 3.90 -0.15
C VAL A 175 -16.54 4.40 -1.26
N SER A 176 -15.99 5.14 -2.23
CA SER A 176 -16.76 5.69 -3.36
C SER A 176 -17.39 4.60 -4.23
N HIS A 177 -16.67 3.49 -4.44
CA HIS A 177 -17.16 2.31 -5.18
C HIS A 177 -18.08 1.39 -4.38
N ARG A 178 -18.39 1.73 -3.13
CA ARG A 178 -19.11 0.86 -2.20
C ARG A 178 -18.47 -0.54 -2.08
N ALA A 179 -17.14 -0.58 -2.14
CA ALA A 179 -16.32 -1.78 -2.15
C ALA A 179 -15.69 -2.03 -0.78
N THR A 180 -16.34 -1.61 0.31
CA THR A 180 -15.81 -1.74 1.67
C THR A 180 -16.32 -3.00 2.39
N PRO A 181 -15.54 -3.58 3.31
CA PRO A 181 -16.00 -4.69 4.15
C PRO A 181 -17.27 -4.38 4.94
N ALA A 182 -17.48 -3.12 5.36
CA ALA A 182 -18.62 -2.72 6.16
C ALA A 182 -19.92 -2.76 5.36
N GLU A 183 -19.90 -2.29 4.11
CA GLU A 183 -21.05 -2.37 3.22
C GLU A 183 -21.35 -3.81 2.83
N ARG A 184 -20.33 -4.59 2.48
CA ARG A 184 -20.55 -6.01 2.13
C ARG A 184 -21.03 -6.83 3.31
N TRP A 185 -20.58 -6.51 4.51
CA TRP A 185 -21.10 -7.13 5.73
C TRP A 185 -22.54 -6.70 6.03
N ARG A 186 -22.93 -5.45 5.72
CA ARG A 186 -24.32 -4.99 5.82
C ARG A 186 -25.22 -5.75 4.85
N ASP A 187 -24.81 -5.86 3.59
CA ASP A 187 -25.54 -6.61 2.56
C ASP A 187 -25.72 -8.08 2.99
N ALA A 188 -24.66 -8.72 3.47
CA ALA A 188 -24.70 -10.10 3.98
C ALA A 188 -25.61 -10.27 5.21
N ARG A 189 -25.69 -9.26 6.09
CA ARG A 189 -26.62 -9.26 7.23
C ARG A 189 -28.07 -9.15 6.78
N ASP A 190 -28.35 -8.27 5.83
CA ASP A 190 -29.71 -8.10 5.31
C ASP A 190 -30.16 -9.34 4.54
N GLU A 191 -29.27 -9.98 3.79
CA GLU A 191 -29.53 -11.29 3.18
C GLU A 191 -29.80 -12.37 4.24
N ASN A 192 -28.99 -12.44 5.30
CA ASN A 192 -29.19 -13.38 6.39
C ASN A 192 -30.54 -13.18 7.11
N ARG A 193 -31.00 -11.94 7.30
CA ARG A 193 -32.32 -11.62 7.88
C ARG A 193 -33.49 -12.07 7.02
N ARG A 194 -33.30 -12.15 5.70
CA ARG A 194 -34.34 -12.53 4.72
C ARG A 194 -34.37 -14.03 4.41
N LYS A 195 -33.47 -14.84 5.00
CA LYS A 195 -33.47 -16.29 4.77
C LYS A 195 -34.79 -16.89 5.26
N VAL A 196 -35.51 -17.50 4.32
CA VAL A 196 -36.80 -18.18 4.58
C VAL A 196 -36.56 -19.60 5.08
N ASP A 197 -35.49 -20.25 4.60
CA ASP A 197 -35.12 -21.62 4.98
C ASP A 197 -33.86 -21.61 5.86
N GLY A 198 -34.04 -22.05 7.11
CA GLY A 198 -32.99 -22.14 8.13
C GLY A 198 -33.08 -21.05 9.21
N HIS A 199 -32.52 -21.33 10.38
CA HIS A 199 -32.44 -20.33 11.44
C HIS A 199 -31.43 -19.23 11.03
N PRO A 200 -31.86 -17.96 10.95
CA PRO A 200 -30.94 -16.87 10.63
C PRO A 200 -29.84 -16.81 11.69
N LEU A 201 -28.60 -16.56 11.26
CA LEU A 201 -27.52 -16.32 12.20
C LEU A 201 -27.83 -15.06 13.02
N SER A 202 -27.35 -15.02 14.26
CA SER A 202 -27.31 -13.77 15.01
C SER A 202 -26.54 -12.71 14.24
N GLU A 203 -26.96 -11.45 14.34
CA GLU A 203 -26.38 -10.35 13.57
C GLU A 203 -24.86 -10.21 13.77
N TYR A 204 -24.37 -10.54 14.97
CA TYR A 204 -22.95 -10.48 15.32
C TYR A 204 -22.14 -11.71 14.85
N ASP A 205 -22.83 -12.78 14.42
CA ASP A 205 -22.22 -14.02 13.98
C ASP A 205 -22.19 -14.14 12.43
N VAL A 206 -22.80 -13.19 11.72
CA VAL A 206 -22.67 -13.07 10.26
C VAL A 206 -21.21 -12.75 9.91
N PRO A 207 -20.54 -13.60 9.09
CA PRO A 207 -19.13 -13.40 8.76
C PRO A 207 -18.93 -12.19 7.85
N ILE A 208 -17.78 -11.52 8.00
CA ILE A 208 -17.34 -10.49 7.05
C ILE A 208 -16.95 -11.21 5.75
N PRO A 209 -17.51 -10.82 4.59
CA PRO A 209 -17.17 -11.44 3.30
C PRO A 209 -15.67 -11.37 2.96
N SER A 210 -15.21 -12.28 2.11
CA SER A 210 -13.86 -12.26 1.57
C SER A 210 -13.69 -11.14 0.52
N ALA A 211 -12.46 -10.64 0.37
CA ALA A 211 -12.16 -9.50 -0.50
C ALA A 211 -12.43 -9.78 -2.00
N GLY A 212 -12.03 -10.97 -2.47
CA GLY A 212 -11.85 -11.31 -3.89
C GLY A 212 -12.88 -10.74 -4.87
N PRO A 213 -14.19 -11.02 -4.72
CA PRO A 213 -15.19 -10.56 -5.68
C PRO A 213 -15.41 -9.04 -5.65
N PHE A 214 -15.10 -8.37 -4.54
CA PHE A 214 -15.37 -6.94 -4.35
C PHE A 214 -14.17 -6.06 -4.65
N THR A 215 -12.95 -6.59 -4.51
CA THR A 215 -11.70 -5.85 -4.73
C THR A 215 -11.13 -6.01 -6.15
N SER A 216 -11.75 -6.84 -7.00
CA SER A 216 -11.27 -7.15 -8.35
C SER A 216 -12.02 -6.40 -9.46
N SER A 217 -12.87 -5.43 -9.12
CA SER A 217 -13.57 -4.60 -10.12
C SER A 217 -12.57 -3.79 -10.93
N LEU A 218 -12.62 -3.87 -12.26
CA LEU A 218 -11.74 -3.09 -13.13
C LEU A 218 -11.94 -1.58 -12.92
N ALA A 219 -13.18 -1.12 -12.75
CA ALA A 219 -13.46 0.30 -12.52
C ALA A 219 -12.79 0.83 -11.25
N LEU A 220 -12.81 0.04 -10.16
CA LEU A 220 -12.12 0.40 -8.92
C LEU A 220 -10.60 0.41 -9.11
N LEU A 221 -10.05 -0.61 -9.76
CA LEU A 221 -8.60 -0.72 -9.97
C LEU A 221 -8.07 0.40 -10.89
N ASP A 222 -8.85 0.79 -11.89
CA ASP A 222 -8.50 1.85 -12.83
C ASP A 222 -8.54 3.23 -12.14
N GLU A 223 -9.60 3.52 -11.37
CA GLU A 223 -9.67 4.75 -10.58
C GLU A 223 -8.53 4.85 -9.56
N VAL A 224 -8.23 3.76 -8.84
CA VAL A 224 -7.09 3.73 -7.91
C VAL A 224 -5.77 3.97 -8.67
N ALA A 225 -5.60 3.41 -9.86
CA ALA A 225 -4.38 3.62 -10.63
C ALA A 225 -4.23 5.08 -11.07
N GLU A 226 -5.29 5.70 -11.58
CA GLU A 226 -5.28 7.11 -11.97
C GLU A 226 -5.01 8.04 -10.77
N LEU A 227 -5.64 7.79 -9.62
CA LEU A 227 -5.42 8.59 -8.40
C LEU A 227 -4.01 8.43 -7.83
N VAL A 228 -3.43 7.22 -7.91
CA VAL A 228 -2.13 6.91 -7.32
C VAL A 228 -0.98 7.32 -8.22
N PHE A 229 -1.08 7.05 -9.52
CA PHE A 229 0.02 7.20 -10.47
C PHE A 229 -0.14 8.43 -11.38
N GLY A 230 -1.38 8.89 -11.61
CA GLY A 230 -1.72 9.97 -12.52
C GLY A 230 -2.42 9.47 -13.80
N PRO A 231 -3.00 10.38 -14.61
CA PRO A 231 -3.69 10.03 -15.85
C PRO A 231 -2.75 9.40 -16.90
N GLU A 232 -1.43 9.54 -16.75
CA GLU A 232 -0.41 9.01 -17.66
C GLU A 232 -0.40 7.47 -17.72
N VAL A 233 -1.05 6.78 -16.78
CA VAL A 233 -1.18 5.31 -16.80
C VAL A 233 -2.26 4.81 -17.76
N VAL A 234 -3.10 5.71 -18.28
CA VAL A 234 -4.16 5.39 -19.24
C VAL A 234 -3.58 5.43 -20.65
N ASN A 235 -3.67 4.32 -21.37
CA ASN A 235 -3.21 4.24 -22.75
C ASN A 235 -4.19 4.91 -23.73
N ASP A 236 -3.79 5.04 -25.00
CA ASP A 236 -4.61 5.64 -26.08
C ASP A 236 -5.99 4.98 -26.29
N ARG A 237 -6.20 3.76 -25.76
CA ARG A 237 -7.47 3.04 -25.82
C ARG A 237 -8.38 3.33 -24.63
N GLY A 238 -7.98 4.24 -23.73
CA GLY A 238 -8.72 4.58 -22.52
C GLY A 238 -8.68 3.49 -21.46
N SER A 239 -7.64 2.64 -21.45
CA SER A 239 -7.48 1.59 -20.43
C SER A 239 -6.17 1.76 -19.67
N VAL A 240 -6.21 1.52 -18.37
CA VAL A 240 -5.01 1.40 -17.54
C VAL A 240 -4.23 0.14 -17.91
N ASP A 241 -2.89 0.22 -17.92
CA ASP A 241 -2.04 -0.96 -18.11
C ASP A 241 -2.23 -1.97 -16.96
N THR A 242 -2.27 -3.25 -17.34
CA THR A 242 -2.26 -4.40 -16.44
C THR A 242 -1.20 -4.32 -15.32
N VAL A 243 -0.02 -3.75 -15.61
CA VAL A 243 1.07 -3.61 -14.63
C VAL A 243 0.66 -2.74 -13.44
N TYR A 244 -0.01 -1.61 -13.70
CA TYR A 244 -0.51 -0.73 -12.64
C TYR A 244 -1.71 -1.37 -11.92
N ARG A 245 -2.59 -2.08 -12.63
CA ARG A 245 -3.71 -2.81 -12.03
C ARG A 245 -3.23 -3.88 -11.04
N ASP A 246 -2.17 -4.61 -11.36
CA ASP A 246 -1.59 -5.63 -10.49
C ASP A 246 -1.06 -5.01 -9.18
N CYS A 247 -0.41 -3.85 -9.26
CA CYS A 247 -0.02 -3.09 -8.07
C CYS A 247 -1.25 -2.63 -7.27
N CYS A 248 -2.24 -2.02 -7.92
CA CYS A 248 -3.47 -1.54 -7.28
C CYS A 248 -4.25 -2.66 -6.60
N LYS A 249 -4.26 -3.86 -7.19
CA LYS A 249 -4.90 -5.05 -6.60
C LYS A 249 -4.25 -5.42 -5.25
N VAL A 250 -2.94 -5.27 -5.10
CA VAL A 250 -2.27 -5.47 -3.81
C VAL A 250 -2.68 -4.39 -2.81
N LEU A 251 -2.73 -3.12 -3.23
CA LEU A 251 -3.14 -1.99 -2.38
C LEU A 251 -4.59 -2.15 -1.88
N VAL A 252 -5.55 -2.36 -2.79
CA VAL A 252 -6.98 -2.54 -2.47
C VAL A 252 -7.19 -3.73 -1.53
N ASN A 253 -6.54 -4.87 -1.78
CA ASN A 253 -6.64 -6.02 -0.87
C ASN A 253 -6.05 -5.71 0.52
N ARG A 254 -4.99 -4.90 0.58
CA ARG A 254 -4.43 -4.48 1.87
C ARG A 254 -5.40 -3.59 2.64
N VAL A 255 -5.97 -2.59 1.98
CA VAL A 255 -6.95 -1.66 2.57
C VAL A 255 -8.18 -2.42 3.03
N TRP A 256 -8.69 -3.36 2.22
CA TRP A 256 -9.76 -4.27 2.62
C TRP A 256 -9.43 -4.99 3.94
N GLU A 257 -8.25 -5.59 4.06
CA GLU A 257 -7.86 -6.29 5.29
C GLU A 257 -7.77 -5.37 6.50
N GLN A 258 -7.30 -4.13 6.34
CA GLN A 258 -7.24 -3.15 7.42
C GLN A 258 -8.65 -2.78 7.88
N MET A 259 -9.53 -2.43 6.94
CA MET A 259 -10.95 -2.12 7.23
C MET A 259 -11.67 -3.32 7.85
N ALA A 260 -11.45 -4.53 7.34
CA ALA A 260 -12.08 -5.74 7.87
C ALA A 260 -11.64 -6.06 9.31
N ARG A 261 -10.37 -5.80 9.66
CA ARG A 261 -9.88 -5.93 11.05
C ARG A 261 -10.51 -4.89 11.98
N LYS A 262 -10.62 -3.63 11.53
CA LYS A 262 -11.31 -2.56 12.27
C LYS A 262 -12.77 -2.97 12.51
N LEU A 263 -13.47 -3.41 11.46
CA LEU A 263 -14.86 -3.88 11.54
C LEU A 263 -15.01 -5.07 12.48
N LYS A 264 -14.16 -6.10 12.38
CA LYS A 264 -14.19 -7.27 13.28
C LYS A 264 -14.03 -6.87 14.75
N THR A 265 -13.16 -5.90 15.03
CA THR A 265 -12.98 -5.34 16.38
C THR A 265 -14.25 -4.64 16.86
N ASN A 266 -14.88 -3.83 16.00
CA ASN A 266 -16.11 -3.13 16.32
C ASN A 266 -17.28 -4.10 16.57
N ILE A 267 -17.45 -5.14 15.73
CA ILE A 267 -18.46 -6.19 15.93
C ILE A 267 -18.29 -6.86 17.29
N LYS A 268 -17.05 -7.23 17.65
CA LYS A 268 -16.76 -7.83 18.97
C LYS A 268 -17.11 -6.89 20.13
N LYS A 269 -16.76 -5.60 20.01
CA LYS A 269 -17.11 -4.59 21.03
C LYS A 269 -18.62 -4.43 21.17
N SER A 270 -19.34 -4.32 20.06
CA SER A 270 -20.81 -4.21 20.06
C SER A 270 -21.50 -5.45 20.63
N LYS A 271 -21.02 -6.66 20.29
CA LYS A 271 -21.53 -7.91 20.87
C LYS A 271 -21.37 -7.94 22.40
N LYS A 272 -20.22 -7.50 22.91
CA LYS A 272 -19.95 -7.42 24.36
C LYS A 272 -20.89 -6.42 25.03
N LEU A 273 -21.00 -5.20 24.49
CA LEU A 273 -21.87 -4.15 25.03
C LEU A 273 -23.35 -4.58 25.04
N SER A 274 -23.81 -5.25 23.98
CA SER A 274 -25.17 -5.78 23.89
C SER A 274 -25.44 -6.88 24.91
N ALA A 275 -24.46 -7.72 25.21
CA ALA A 275 -24.58 -8.76 26.24
C ALA A 275 -24.62 -8.15 27.65
N GLU A 276 -23.82 -7.11 27.91
CA GLU A 276 -23.84 -6.37 29.17
C GLU A 276 -25.20 -5.68 29.38
N LEU A 277 -25.71 -4.95 28.38
CA LEU A 277 -27.03 -4.29 28.44
C LEU A 277 -28.19 -5.30 28.53
N GLY A 278 -28.11 -6.41 27.80
CA GLY A 278 -29.08 -7.51 27.89
C GLY A 278 -29.08 -8.17 29.27
N GLY A 279 -27.89 -8.31 29.88
CA GLY A 279 -27.73 -8.77 31.26
C GLY A 279 -28.29 -7.79 32.30
N PHE A 280 -28.15 -6.48 32.09
CA PHE A 280 -28.77 -5.45 32.93
C PHE A 280 -30.30 -5.47 32.85
N MET A 281 -30.87 -5.63 31.65
CA MET A 281 -32.33 -5.73 31.49
C MET A 281 -32.90 -7.07 31.96
N ALA A 282 -32.18 -8.16 31.78
CA ALA A 282 -32.53 -9.47 32.35
C ALA A 282 -32.42 -9.46 33.89
N GLY A 283 -31.39 -8.81 34.45
CA GLY A 283 -31.21 -8.63 35.89
C GLY A 283 -32.27 -7.71 36.51
N ALA A 284 -32.68 -6.65 35.82
CA ALA A 284 -33.81 -5.81 36.24
C ALA A 284 -35.16 -6.55 36.16
N SER A 285 -35.31 -7.50 35.25
CA SER A 285 -36.49 -8.36 35.14
C SER A 285 -36.51 -9.44 36.22
N TYR A 286 -35.34 -9.98 36.61
CA TYR A 286 -35.17 -10.88 37.75
C TYR A 286 -35.41 -10.17 39.09
N PHE A 287 -34.93 -8.93 39.26
CA PHE A 287 -35.21 -8.14 40.46
C PHE A 287 -36.70 -7.80 40.63
N LYS A 288 -37.44 -7.63 39.52
CA LYS A 288 -38.90 -7.42 39.56
C LYS A 288 -39.69 -8.70 39.87
N LEU A 289 -39.15 -9.87 39.51
CA LEU A 289 -39.76 -11.17 39.82
C LEU A 289 -39.46 -11.64 41.25
N GLU A 290 -38.29 -11.32 41.81
CA GLU A 290 -37.97 -11.65 43.22
C GLU A 290 -38.60 -10.67 44.22
N SER A 291 -38.78 -9.40 43.87
CA SER A 291 -39.54 -8.46 44.70
C SER A 291 -41.06 -8.70 44.69
N SER A 292 -41.55 -9.59 43.82
CA SER A 292 -42.97 -9.99 43.76
C SER A 292 -43.26 -11.29 44.53
N ASN A 293 -42.23 -12.01 44.97
CA ASN A 293 -42.35 -13.31 45.67
C ASN A 293 -41.81 -13.29 47.11
N LEU A 294 -41.37 -12.13 47.60
CA LEU A 294 -41.00 -11.93 49.00
C LEU A 294 -41.71 -10.70 49.56
N GLY A 295 -42.91 -10.94 50.11
CA GLY A 295 -43.35 -10.18 51.28
C GLY A 295 -44.75 -9.57 51.21
N PHE A 296 -45.65 -10.23 51.93
CA PHE A 296 -46.66 -9.69 52.85
C PHE A 296 -47.85 -8.90 52.28
#